data_AF-A0A419EPE6-F1
#
_entry.id   AF-A0A419EPE6-F1
#
_cell.length_a   1.000
_cell.length_b   1.000
_cell.length_c   1.000
_cell.angle_alpha   90.00
_cell.angle_beta   90.00
_cell.angle_gamma   90.00
#
_symmetry.space_group_name_H-M   'P 1'
#
loop_
_entity.id
_entity.type
_entity.pdbx_description
1 polymer ?
#
loop_
_entity_poly.entity_id
_entity_poly.type
_entity_poly.pdbx_seq_one_letter_code
_entity_poly.pdbx_strand_id
1 'polypeptide(L)'
;MQKATFLKRFVIPAGIPLLTMIVMSLIYHNSWRIRSDALQQIVAHISAVLLFVSIGFGMFVTYPMAFRRGASVGERIIACLVTPLVWNIKEVVRVSEFFTFGECLYYGLNQIFVLSVFGAFAEMGLCELICRWRKCMRAEEPIKIVTPLPLVAICSGIAAFYVILLWGLGVHFFYVYIEGYKALFH
;
A
#
# COMPACT_ATOMS: atom_id res chain seq x y z
N MET A 1 6.49 23.64 14.01
CA MET A 1 6.35 22.35 14.71
C MET A 1 7.73 21.83 15.01
N GLN A 2 8.02 21.53 16.28
CA GLN A 2 9.25 20.86 16.65
C GLN A 2 9.26 19.46 16.02
N LYS A 3 10.33 19.12 15.31
CA LYS A 3 10.47 17.79 14.71
C LYS A 3 10.58 16.76 15.83
N ALA A 4 9.69 15.76 15.82
CA ALA A 4 9.85 14.62 16.72
C ALA A 4 11.10 13.80 16.34
N THR A 5 11.52 12.92 17.25
CA THR A 5 12.59 11.96 16.98
C THR A 5 12.26 11.07 15.78
N PHE A 6 13.28 10.57 15.08
CA PHE A 6 13.11 9.72 13.90
C PHE A 6 12.21 8.51 14.18
N LEU A 7 12.42 7.85 15.33
CA LEU A 7 11.58 6.75 15.80
C LEU A 7 10.09 7.12 15.82
N LYS A 8 9.74 8.27 16.42
CA LYS A 8 8.35 8.69 16.55
C LYS A 8 7.76 9.14 15.21
N ARG A 9 8.52 9.85 14.37
CA ARG A 9 8.00 10.45 13.13
C ARG A 9 7.97 9.50 11.92
N PHE A 10 8.80 8.46 11.92
CA PHE A 10 8.97 7.55 10.78
C PHE A 10 8.72 6.08 11.15
N VAL A 11 9.50 5.54 12.10
CA VAL A 11 9.48 4.10 12.41
C VAL A 11 8.14 3.66 12.99
N ILE A 12 7.59 4.39 13.95
CA ILE A 12 6.29 4.04 14.55
C ILE A 12 5.15 4.11 13.52
N PRO A 13 4.98 5.21 12.75
CA PRO A 13 3.95 5.27 11.71
C PRO A 13 4.03 4.14 10.69
N ALA A 14 5.23 3.84 10.16
CA ALA A 14 5.41 2.76 9.19
C ALA A 14 5.24 1.37 9.83
N GLY A 15 5.68 1.23 11.08
CA GLY A 15 5.66 -0.03 11.82
C GLY A 15 4.26 -0.50 12.18
N ILE A 16 3.28 0.40 12.37
CA ILE A 16 1.90 0.01 12.73
C ILE A 16 1.25 -0.85 11.64
N PRO A 17 1.03 -0.38 10.39
CA PRO A 17 0.43 -1.20 9.36
C PRO A 17 1.31 -2.40 8.99
N LEU A 18 2.64 -2.25 9.02
CA LEU A 18 3.55 -3.35 8.74
C LEU A 18 3.42 -4.48 9.76
N LEU A 19 3.40 -4.15 11.06
CA LEU A 19 3.25 -5.14 12.12
C LEU A 19 1.86 -5.79 12.06
N THR A 20 0.81 -5.01 11.82
CA THR A 20 -0.54 -5.55 11.59
C THR A 20 -0.55 -6.54 10.43
N MET A 21 0.06 -6.18 9.29
CA MET A 21 0.20 -7.06 8.14
C MET A 21 0.90 -8.36 8.52
N ILE A 22 2.06 -8.29 9.19
CA ILE A 22 2.84 -9.48 9.57
C ILE A 22 2.04 -10.38 10.51
N VAL A 23 1.52 -9.83 11.61
CA VAL A 23 0.79 -10.61 12.62
C VAL A 23 -0.47 -11.23 12.02
N MET A 24 -1.25 -10.46 11.27
CA MET A 24 -2.47 -10.97 10.63
C MET A 24 -2.17 -12.00 9.56
N SER A 25 -1.07 -11.85 8.81
CA SER A 25 -0.62 -12.87 7.86
C SER A 25 -0.28 -14.18 8.56
N LEU A 26 0.43 -14.14 9.69
CA LEU A 26 0.75 -15.34 10.46
C LEU A 26 -0.51 -16.02 11.01
N ILE A 27 -1.45 -15.27 11.56
CA ILE A 27 -2.73 -15.79 12.07
C ILE A 27 -3.52 -16.44 10.92
N TYR A 28 -3.63 -15.75 9.78
CA TYR A 28 -4.36 -16.24 8.61
C TYR A 28 -3.82 -17.59 8.12
N HIS A 29 -2.50 -17.67 7.89
CA HIS A 29 -1.87 -18.89 7.34
C HIS A 29 -1.77 -20.03 8.37
N ASN A 30 -1.95 -19.77 9.67
CA ASN A 30 -1.98 -20.82 10.71
C ASN A 30 -3.41 -21.13 11.20
N SER A 31 -4.43 -20.46 10.68
CA SER A 31 -5.82 -20.65 11.10
C SER A 31 -6.31 -22.09 10.93
N TRP A 32 -5.80 -22.82 9.94
CA TRP A 32 -6.11 -24.24 9.68
C TRP A 32 -5.79 -25.18 10.86
N ARG A 33 -4.95 -24.75 11.81
CA ARG A 33 -4.63 -25.55 13.01
C ARG A 33 -5.77 -25.54 14.05
N ILE A 34 -6.77 -24.67 13.88
CA ILE A 34 -7.94 -24.59 14.76
C ILE A 34 -8.88 -25.74 14.42
N ARG A 35 -9.18 -26.58 15.42
CA ARG A 35 -10.01 -27.79 15.24
C ARG A 35 -11.51 -27.50 14.98
N SER A 36 -12.00 -26.35 15.42
CA SER A 36 -13.39 -25.96 15.22
C SER A 36 -13.54 -25.21 13.91
N ASP A 37 -14.33 -25.76 12.98
CA ASP A 37 -14.54 -25.17 11.66
C ASP A 37 -15.07 -23.73 11.72
N ALA A 38 -16.07 -23.49 12.58
CA ALA A 38 -16.65 -22.15 12.74
C ALA A 38 -15.61 -21.14 13.25
N LEU A 39 -14.83 -21.52 14.27
CA LEU A 39 -13.80 -20.65 14.82
C LEU A 39 -12.66 -20.43 13.81
N GLN A 40 -12.25 -21.48 13.10
CA GLN A 40 -11.25 -21.42 12.05
C GLN A 40 -11.65 -20.41 10.97
N GLN A 41 -12.89 -20.49 10.47
CA GLN A 41 -13.41 -19.57 9.47
C GLN A 41 -13.43 -18.13 9.99
N ILE A 42 -13.97 -17.88 11.19
CA ILE A 42 -14.03 -16.54 11.77
C ILE A 42 -12.62 -15.92 11.87
N VAL A 43 -11.67 -16.67 12.41
CA VAL A 43 -10.28 -16.21 12.56
C VAL A 43 -9.65 -15.94 11.18
N ALA A 44 -9.85 -16.84 10.21
CA ALA A 44 -9.34 -16.66 8.86
C ALA A 44 -9.92 -15.40 8.18
N HIS A 45 -11.23 -15.15 8.27
CA HIS A 45 -11.84 -13.99 7.63
C HIS A 45 -11.40 -12.67 8.28
N ILE A 46 -11.41 -12.59 9.61
CA ILE A 46 -10.99 -11.37 10.33
C ILE A 46 -9.52 -11.06 10.05
N SER A 47 -8.65 -12.07 10.14
CA SER A 47 -7.23 -11.88 9.86
C SER A 47 -6.96 -11.52 8.39
N ALA A 48 -7.66 -12.13 7.43
CA ALA A 48 -7.56 -11.75 6.02
C ALA A 48 -7.99 -10.30 5.78
N VAL A 49 -9.13 -9.87 6.33
CA VAL A 49 -9.61 -8.49 6.18
C VAL A 49 -8.60 -7.51 6.76
N LEU A 50 -8.12 -7.73 7.99
CA LEU A 50 -7.15 -6.85 8.63
C LEU A 50 -5.81 -6.84 7.88
N LEU A 51 -5.38 -7.97 7.34
CA LEU A 51 -4.21 -8.08 6.47
C LEU A 51 -4.36 -7.18 5.24
N PHE A 52 -5.41 -7.36 4.44
CA PHE A 52 -5.59 -6.59 3.21
C PHE A 52 -5.88 -5.11 3.48
N VAL A 53 -6.59 -4.78 4.55
CA VAL A 53 -6.78 -3.38 4.99
C VAL A 53 -5.46 -2.73 5.37
N SER A 54 -4.56 -3.45 6.06
CA SER A 54 -3.25 -2.90 6.42
C SER A 54 -2.34 -2.65 5.22
N ILE A 55 -2.44 -3.49 4.17
CA ILE A 55 -1.67 -3.37 2.93
C ILE A 55 -2.22 -2.24 2.06
N GLY A 56 -3.53 -2.26 1.80
CA GLY A 56 -4.19 -1.32 0.90
C GLY A 56 -4.36 0.07 1.50
N PHE A 57 -4.89 0.12 2.73
CA PHE A 57 -5.36 1.36 3.37
C PHE A 57 -4.47 1.83 4.53
N GLY A 58 -3.29 1.23 4.71
CA GLY A 58 -2.34 1.59 5.76
C GLY A 58 -1.89 3.06 5.72
N MET A 59 -2.08 3.75 4.58
CA MET A 59 -1.59 5.10 4.37
C MET A 59 -2.45 6.13 5.10
N PHE A 60 -3.74 5.83 5.28
CA PHE A 60 -4.66 6.63 6.09
C PHE A 60 -4.26 6.72 7.57
N VAL A 61 -3.45 5.78 8.06
CA VAL A 61 -2.85 5.82 9.40
C VAL A 61 -1.45 6.43 9.34
N THR A 62 -0.60 5.91 8.46
CA THR A 62 0.83 6.27 8.38
C THR A 62 1.04 7.74 8.05
N TYR A 63 0.38 8.22 6.99
CA TYR A 63 0.62 9.56 6.45
C TYR A 63 0.21 10.66 7.43
N PRO A 64 -1.00 10.66 8.02
CA PRO A 64 -1.40 11.70 8.97
C PRO A 64 -0.58 11.66 10.25
N MET A 65 -0.19 10.48 10.73
CA MET A 65 0.65 10.34 11.92
C MET A 65 2.05 10.93 11.69
N ALA A 66 2.68 10.61 10.57
CA ALA A 66 3.98 11.15 10.21
C ALA A 66 3.92 12.68 9.95
N PHE A 67 2.86 13.16 9.28
CA PHE A 67 2.60 14.59 9.08
C PHE A 67 2.56 15.36 10.40
N ARG A 68 1.74 14.89 11.35
CA ARG A 68 1.56 15.53 12.67
C ARG A 68 2.82 15.48 13.55
N ARG A 69 3.80 14.65 13.19
CA ARG A 69 5.08 14.54 13.91
C ARG A 69 6.22 15.31 13.22
N GLY A 70 5.90 16.08 12.18
CA GLY A 70 6.84 16.94 11.48
C GLY A 70 7.78 16.20 10.53
N ALA A 71 7.40 15.00 10.06
CA ALA A 71 8.13 14.30 9.01
C ALA A 71 8.13 15.10 7.70
N SER A 72 9.25 15.09 7.00
CA SER A 72 9.39 15.65 5.65
C SER A 72 8.49 14.92 4.64
N VAL A 73 8.31 15.50 3.45
CA VAL A 73 7.52 14.85 2.37
C VAL A 73 8.12 13.49 2.01
N GLY A 74 9.44 13.41 1.83
CA GLY A 74 10.13 12.16 1.50
C GLY A 74 9.99 11.09 2.58
N GLU A 75 10.17 11.45 3.85
CA GLU A 75 9.97 10.51 4.98
C GLU A 75 8.55 9.94 5.01
N ARG A 76 7.53 10.77 4.72
CA ARG A 76 6.13 10.33 4.69
C ARG A 76 5.84 9.39 3.55
N ILE A 77 6.37 9.68 2.36
CA ILE A 77 6.23 8.83 1.17
C ILE A 77 6.87 7.47 1.44
N ILE A 78 8.14 7.46 1.87
CA ILE A 78 8.86 6.23 2.15
C ILE A 78 8.15 5.43 3.24
N ALA A 79 7.72 6.06 4.34
CA ALA A 79 7.00 5.39 5.42
C ALA A 79 5.72 4.68 4.95
N CYS A 80 4.95 5.32 4.06
CA CYS A 80 3.73 4.72 3.51
C CYS A 80 4.04 3.56 2.55
N LEU A 81 5.13 3.64 1.78
CA LEU A 81 5.51 2.60 0.84
C LEU A 81 6.08 1.34 1.51
N VAL A 82 6.50 1.40 2.79
CA VAL A 82 7.09 0.25 3.49
C VAL A 82 6.18 -0.99 3.42
N THR A 83 4.93 -0.88 3.86
CA THR A 83 4.01 -2.03 3.93
C THR A 83 3.74 -2.68 2.58
N PRO A 84 3.30 -1.95 1.53
CA PRO A 84 3.01 -2.57 0.23
C PRO A 84 4.28 -3.10 -0.45
N LEU A 85 5.44 -2.44 -0.28
CA LEU A 85 6.69 -2.95 -0.84
C LEU A 85 7.15 -4.23 -0.14
N VAL A 86 7.07 -4.30 1.20
CA VAL A 86 7.39 -5.53 1.94
C VAL A 86 6.44 -6.66 1.54
N TRP A 87 5.15 -6.37 1.36
CA TRP A 87 4.18 -7.35 0.86
C TRP A 87 4.57 -7.84 -0.54
N ASN A 88 4.78 -6.94 -1.49
CA ASN A 88 5.12 -7.29 -2.87
C ASN A 88 6.43 -8.11 -2.93
N ILE A 89 7.48 -7.70 -2.20
CA ILE A 89 8.74 -8.44 -2.11
C ILE A 89 8.50 -9.83 -1.55
N LYS A 90 7.72 -9.96 -0.48
CA LYS A 90 7.42 -11.25 0.15
C LYS A 90 6.69 -12.19 -0.82
N GLU A 91 5.75 -11.69 -1.62
CA GLU A 91 5.07 -12.50 -2.63
C GLU A 91 5.99 -12.87 -3.81
N VAL A 92 6.89 -11.97 -4.23
CA VAL A 92 7.91 -12.28 -5.26
C VAL A 92 8.89 -13.36 -4.75
N VAL A 93 9.34 -13.26 -3.50
CA VAL A 93 10.21 -14.27 -2.89
C VAL A 93 9.50 -15.63 -2.83
N ARG A 94 8.21 -15.67 -2.47
CA ARG A 94 7.43 -16.92 -2.45
C ARG A 94 7.42 -17.62 -3.81
N VAL A 95 7.26 -16.90 -4.92
CA VAL A 95 7.21 -17.52 -6.25
C VAL A 95 8.60 -17.88 -6.78
N SER A 96 9.67 -17.32 -6.20
CA SER A 96 11.05 -17.65 -6.59
C SER A 96 11.48 -19.09 -6.30
N GLU A 97 10.69 -19.83 -5.51
CA GLU A 97 10.86 -21.27 -5.33
C GLU A 97 10.52 -22.08 -6.59
N PHE A 98 9.75 -21.51 -7.52
CA PHE A 98 9.20 -22.22 -8.69
C PHE A 98 9.66 -21.65 -10.04
N PHE A 99 10.01 -20.37 -10.09
CA PHE A 99 10.29 -19.65 -11.33
C PHE A 99 11.71 -19.10 -11.38
N THR A 100 12.20 -18.80 -12.58
CA THR A 100 13.49 -18.13 -12.76
C THR A 100 13.45 -16.70 -12.24
N PHE A 101 14.63 -16.13 -11.96
CA PHE A 101 14.75 -14.76 -11.46
C PHE A 101 14.03 -13.72 -12.36
N GLY A 102 14.14 -13.86 -13.69
CA GLY A 102 13.47 -12.97 -14.64
C GLY A 102 11.94 -13.04 -14.55
N GLU A 103 11.39 -14.24 -14.43
CA GLU A 103 9.95 -14.46 -14.29
C GLU A 103 9.43 -13.95 -12.94
N CYS A 104 10.21 -14.08 -11.86
CA CYS A 104 9.86 -13.51 -10.56
C CYS A 104 9.82 -11.99 -10.57
N LEU A 105 10.78 -11.34 -11.25
CA LEU A 105 10.75 -9.90 -11.45
C LEU A 105 9.53 -9.48 -12.28
N TYR A 106 9.20 -10.23 -13.32
CA TYR A 106 8.00 -9.99 -14.13
C TYR A 106 6.72 -10.14 -13.29
N TYR A 107 6.66 -11.14 -12.41
CA TYR A 107 5.56 -11.33 -11.46
C TYR A 107 5.38 -10.12 -10.53
N GLY A 108 6.47 -9.44 -10.16
CA GLY A 108 6.45 -8.17 -9.44
C GLY A 108 5.67 -7.04 -10.14
N LEU A 109 5.45 -7.15 -11.45
CA LEU A 109 4.69 -6.20 -12.28
C LEU A 109 3.23 -6.63 -12.50
N ASN A 110 2.78 -7.67 -11.79
CA ASN A 110 1.38 -8.09 -11.85
C ASN A 110 0.44 -6.95 -11.44
N GLN A 111 -0.76 -7.00 -12.01
CA GLN A 111 -1.87 -6.09 -11.80
C GLN A 111 -2.05 -5.65 -10.33
N ILE A 112 -2.03 -6.61 -9.39
CA ILE A 112 -2.28 -6.34 -7.97
C ILE A 112 -1.13 -5.53 -7.34
N PHE A 113 0.12 -5.81 -7.69
CA PHE A 113 1.29 -5.13 -7.11
C PHE A 113 1.47 -3.73 -7.67
N VAL A 114 1.21 -3.55 -8.96
CA VAL A 114 1.22 -2.23 -9.58
C VAL A 114 0.12 -1.38 -8.96
N LEU A 115 -1.08 -1.94 -8.80
CA LEU A 115 -2.19 -1.22 -8.18
C LEU A 115 -1.96 -0.88 -6.72
N SER A 116 -1.29 -1.74 -5.94
CA SER A 116 -0.99 -1.45 -4.53
C SER A 116 -0.09 -0.22 -4.38
N VAL A 117 0.87 -0.03 -5.30
CA VAL A 117 1.76 1.14 -5.31
C VAL A 117 1.04 2.40 -5.76
N PHE A 118 0.32 2.36 -6.88
CA PHE A 118 -0.41 3.54 -7.39
C PHE A 118 -1.59 3.93 -6.48
N GLY A 119 -2.27 2.95 -5.88
CA GLY A 119 -3.28 3.16 -4.85
C GLY A 119 -2.69 3.89 -3.64
N ALA A 120 -1.53 3.46 -3.15
CA ALA A 120 -0.83 4.14 -2.07
C ALA A 120 -0.52 5.61 -2.40
N PHE A 121 -0.09 5.93 -3.63
CA PHE A 121 0.08 7.33 -4.05
C PHE A 121 -1.21 8.13 -4.03
N ALA A 122 -2.32 7.56 -4.50
CA ALA A 122 -3.62 8.20 -4.44
C ALA A 122 -4.03 8.53 -3.00
N GLU A 123 -3.91 7.55 -2.10
CA GLU A 123 -4.23 7.73 -0.68
C GLU A 123 -3.33 8.75 0.01
N MET A 124 -2.03 8.74 -0.29
CA MET A 124 -1.07 9.74 0.22
C MET A 124 -1.44 11.14 -0.24
N GLY A 125 -1.84 11.31 -1.51
CA GLY A 125 -2.30 12.58 -2.04
C GLY A 125 -3.56 13.09 -1.33
N LEU A 126 -4.55 12.21 -1.12
CA LEU A 126 -5.75 12.53 -0.33
C LEU A 126 -5.38 12.91 1.11
N CYS A 127 -4.52 12.14 1.76
CA CYS A 127 -4.08 12.40 3.12
C CYS A 127 -3.34 13.74 3.24
N GLU A 128 -2.52 14.11 2.26
CA GLU A 128 -1.83 15.41 2.24
C GLU A 128 -2.82 16.57 2.16
N LEU A 129 -3.81 16.49 1.26
CA LEU A 129 -4.86 17.51 1.15
C LEU A 129 -5.66 17.63 2.45
N ILE A 130 -6.07 16.51 3.05
CA ILE A 130 -6.81 16.48 4.32
C ILE A 130 -5.96 17.05 5.46
N CYS A 131 -4.68 16.69 5.56
CA CYS A 131 -3.80 17.18 6.60
C CYS A 131 -3.54 18.68 6.48
N ARG A 132 -3.32 19.18 5.25
CA ARG A 132 -3.17 20.61 4.99
C ARG A 132 -4.44 21.40 5.24
N TRP A 133 -5.60 20.88 4.83
CA TRP A 133 -6.89 21.49 5.10
C TRP A 133 -7.13 21.63 6.61
N ARG A 134 -6.94 20.55 7.39
CA ARG A 134 -7.04 20.60 8.85
C ARG A 134 -6.04 21.55 9.50
N LYS A 135 -4.85 21.71 8.91
CA LYS A 135 -3.84 22.67 9.40
C LYS A 135 -4.25 24.11 9.07
N CYS A 136 -4.77 24.36 7.88
CA CYS A 136 -5.26 25.68 7.46
C CYS A 136 -6.42 26.15 8.34
N MET A 137 -7.33 25.24 8.72
CA MET A 137 -8.42 25.56 9.65
C MET A 137 -7.95 26.00 11.05
N ARG A 138 -6.70 25.73 11.42
CA ARG A 138 -6.11 26.04 12.73
C ARG A 138 -5.02 27.10 12.64
N ALA A 139 -4.71 27.58 11.45
CA ALA A 139 -3.63 28.53 11.22
C ALA A 139 -4.23 29.94 11.14
N GLU A 140 -3.54 30.90 11.75
CA GLU A 140 -3.86 32.33 11.62
C GLU A 140 -3.51 32.86 10.22
N GLU A 141 -2.60 32.19 9.51
CA GLU A 141 -2.20 32.53 8.15
C GLU A 141 -2.70 31.52 7.10
N PRO A 142 -3.05 31.98 5.88
CA PRO A 142 -3.54 31.13 4.81
C PRO A 142 -2.44 30.17 4.32
N ILE A 143 -2.64 28.87 4.57
CA ILE A 143 -1.75 27.82 4.07
C ILE A 143 -2.28 27.33 2.72
N LYS A 144 -1.42 27.23 1.70
CA LYS A 144 -1.78 26.64 0.41
C LYS A 144 -2.08 25.14 0.54
N ILE A 145 -3.38 24.81 0.50
CA ILE A 145 -3.89 23.44 0.64
C ILE A 145 -3.59 22.63 -0.63
N VAL A 146 -4.00 23.16 -1.79
CA VAL A 146 -3.88 22.48 -3.08
C VAL A 146 -2.51 22.78 -3.67
N THR A 147 -1.72 21.72 -3.86
CA THR A 147 -0.43 21.77 -4.56
C THR A 147 -0.39 20.72 -5.67
N PRO A 148 0.48 20.89 -6.70
CA PRO A 148 0.54 19.97 -7.82
C PRO A 148 0.84 18.52 -7.41
N LEU A 149 1.73 18.31 -6.45
CA LEU A 149 2.22 16.97 -6.08
C LEU A 149 1.08 16.03 -5.57
N PRO A 150 0.23 16.41 -4.60
CA PRO A 150 -0.91 15.59 -4.19
C PRO A 150 -1.91 15.33 -5.30
N LEU A 151 -2.15 16.31 -6.18
CA LEU A 151 -3.08 16.15 -7.30
C LEU A 151 -2.55 15.14 -8.32
N VAL A 152 -1.26 15.25 -8.69
CA VAL A 152 -0.61 14.28 -9.57
C VAL A 152 -0.66 12.88 -8.97
N ALA A 153 -0.40 12.75 -7.66
CA ALA A 153 -0.48 11.45 -6.98
C ALA A 153 -1.90 10.85 -7.04
N ILE A 154 -2.94 11.63 -6.77
CA ILE A 154 -4.35 11.22 -6.88
C ILE A 154 -4.69 10.83 -8.32
N CYS A 155 -4.38 11.69 -9.29
CA CYS A 155 -4.67 11.43 -10.70
C CYS A 155 -3.94 10.18 -11.19
N SER A 156 -2.69 9.96 -10.78
CA SER A 156 -1.93 8.76 -11.14
C SER A 156 -2.58 7.48 -10.59
N GLY A 157 -3.06 7.51 -9.34
CA GLY A 157 -3.77 6.40 -8.74
C GLY A 157 -5.10 6.09 -9.40
N ILE A 158 -5.89 7.13 -9.72
CA ILE A 158 -7.17 6.99 -10.44
C ILE A 158 -6.94 6.46 -11.85
N ALA A 159 -5.97 7.00 -12.57
CA ALA A 159 -5.62 6.55 -13.92
C ALA A 159 -5.16 5.09 -13.91
N ALA A 160 -4.28 4.71 -12.97
CA ALA A 160 -3.88 3.32 -12.79
C ALA A 160 -5.08 2.43 -12.49
N PHE A 161 -5.93 2.79 -11.52
CA PHE A 161 -7.15 2.03 -11.20
C PHE A 161 -8.05 1.84 -12.42
N TYR A 162 -8.25 2.88 -13.22
CA TYR A 162 -9.04 2.79 -14.45
C TYR A 162 -8.41 1.83 -15.46
N VAL A 163 -7.14 2.03 -15.82
CA VAL A 163 -6.44 1.23 -16.84
C VAL A 163 -6.29 -0.23 -16.43
N ILE A 164 -6.02 -0.47 -15.15
CA ILE A 164 -5.66 -1.77 -14.61
C ILE A 164 -6.90 -2.60 -14.27
N LEU A 165 -7.96 -1.99 -13.72
CA LEU A 165 -9.16 -2.73 -13.25
C LEU A 165 -10.42 -2.46 -14.06
N LEU A 166 -10.68 -1.22 -14.49
CA LEU A 166 -11.98 -0.87 -15.08
C LEU A 166 -12.00 -1.03 -16.59
N TRP A 167 -10.88 -0.75 -17.26
CA TRP A 167 -10.81 -0.82 -18.71
C TRP A 167 -10.98 -2.27 -19.18
N GLY A 168 -12.13 -2.53 -19.81
CA GLY A 168 -12.52 -3.88 -20.21
C GLY A 168 -12.57 -4.85 -19.04
N LEU A 169 -12.96 -4.40 -17.83
CA LEU A 169 -12.96 -5.19 -16.60
C LEU A 169 -11.58 -5.78 -16.23
N GLY A 170 -10.50 -5.07 -16.60
CA GLY A 170 -9.11 -5.47 -16.32
C GLY A 170 -8.55 -6.48 -17.34
N VAL A 171 -9.37 -6.94 -18.28
CA VAL A 171 -8.99 -7.92 -19.29
C VAL A 171 -7.86 -7.40 -20.19
N HIS A 172 -7.84 -6.10 -20.51
CA HIS A 172 -6.78 -5.52 -21.32
C HIS A 172 -5.42 -5.57 -20.64
N PHE A 173 -5.33 -5.17 -19.37
CA PHE A 173 -4.08 -5.25 -18.62
C PHE A 173 -3.62 -6.70 -18.47
N PHE A 174 -4.56 -7.61 -18.18
CA PHE A 174 -4.27 -9.04 -18.10
C PHE A 174 -3.67 -9.59 -19.41
N TYR A 175 -4.24 -9.28 -20.57
CA TYR A 175 -3.68 -9.73 -21.85
C TYR A 175 -2.33 -9.10 -22.15
N VAL A 176 -2.16 -7.81 -21.91
CA VAL A 176 -0.85 -7.14 -22.08
C VAL A 176 0.22 -7.82 -21.20
N TYR A 177 -0.13 -8.17 -19.97
CA TYR A 177 0.76 -8.89 -19.06
C TYR A 177 1.07 -10.32 -19.55
N ILE A 178 0.07 -11.08 -20.01
CA ILE A 178 0.31 -12.45 -20.48
C ILE A 178 1.10 -12.48 -21.80
N GLU A 179 0.77 -11.62 -22.76
CA GLU A 179 1.50 -11.53 -24.02
C GLU A 179 2.92 -11.01 -23.81
N GLY A 180 3.13 -10.07 -22.88
CA GLY A 180 4.46 -9.64 -22.48
C GLY A 180 5.28 -10.75 -21.83
N TYR A 181 4.67 -11.57 -20.98
CA TYR A 181 5.33 -12.75 -20.40
C TYR A 181 5.75 -13.74 -21.49
N LYS A 182 4.86 -14.08 -22.43
CA LYS A 182 5.17 -14.97 -23.55
C LYS A 182 6.34 -14.44 -24.36
N ALA A 183 6.29 -13.17 -24.76
CA ALA A 183 7.32 -12.55 -25.59
C ALA A 183 8.72 -12.53 -24.95
N LEU A 184 8.82 -12.58 -23.62
CA LEU A 184 10.09 -12.55 -22.89
C LEU A 184 10.62 -13.93 -22.50
N PHE A 185 9.74 -14.93 -22.33
CA PHE A 185 10.11 -16.21 -21.70
C PHE A 185 9.71 -17.46 -22.52
N HIS A 186 9.05 -17.31 -23.68
CA HIS A 186 8.69 -18.40 -24.60
C HIS A 186 9.08 -18.07 -26.04
#